data_AF-A0A969EKY1-F1
#
_entry.id   AF-A0A969EKY1-F1
#
_cell.length_a   1.000
_cell.length_b   1.000
_cell.length_c   1.000
_cell.angle_alpha   90.00
_cell.angle_beta   90.00
_cell.angle_gamma   90.00
#
_symmetry.space_group_name_H-M   'P 1'
#
loop_
_entity.id
_entity.type
_entity.pdbx_description
1 polymer ?
#
loop_
_entity_poly.entity_id
_entity_poly.type
_entity_poly.pdbx_seq_one_letter_code
_entity_poly.pdbx_strand_id
1 'polypeptide(L)'
;MQTNVSKNKKKTLNANRSKVSLEMIFDQFMLGEVQELRLIVKADVQGSLEPIMSLLNDLARDEIGINILYAETGNIGENDVMLATASDAIIIGFNVQPDNQAKRLAETEGISIRLYNIIYRLQEDIEKSAQGDAQTGRKNGCSGTCRSSGNIQNP
;
A
#
# COMPACT_ATOMS: atom_id res chain seq x y z
N MET A 1 50.11 24.85 44.04
CA MET A 1 48.66 24.93 44.29
C MET A 1 48.02 23.66 43.75
N GLN A 2 47.43 22.88 44.67
CA GLN A 2 46.29 21.94 44.58
C GLN A 2 46.02 21.12 43.31
N THR A 3 45.51 19.88 43.31
CA THR A 3 45.37 18.71 44.22
C THR A 3 44.69 17.62 43.36
N ASN A 4 45.12 16.35 43.48
CA ASN A 4 44.43 15.04 43.37
C ASN A 4 43.09 14.92 42.56
N VAL A 5 42.75 13.80 41.91
CA VAL A 5 42.41 12.52 42.55
C VAL A 5 42.28 11.42 41.48
N SER A 6 42.97 10.31 41.72
CA SER A 6 42.82 9.00 41.10
C SER A 6 41.38 8.47 41.15
N LYS A 7 40.96 7.68 40.15
CA LYS A 7 40.44 6.31 40.37
C LYS A 7 40.09 5.60 39.05
N ASN A 8 40.91 4.60 38.78
CA ASN A 8 40.63 3.38 38.05
C ASN A 8 39.32 2.70 38.53
N LYS A 9 38.61 1.99 37.64
CA LYS A 9 38.12 0.58 37.79
C LYS A 9 36.76 0.29 37.11
N LYS A 10 36.85 -0.48 36.01
CA LYS A 10 35.95 -1.53 35.50
C LYS A 10 34.48 -1.58 35.98
N LYS A 11 33.56 -1.60 35.00
CA LYS A 11 32.24 -2.25 35.08
C LYS A 11 31.94 -2.87 33.70
N THR A 12 32.49 -4.04 33.39
CA THR A 12 31.77 -5.35 33.37
C THR A 12 30.31 -5.30 32.90
N LEU A 13 30.11 -5.93 31.74
CA LEU A 13 28.98 -6.82 31.39
C LEU A 13 27.61 -6.18 31.17
N ASN A 14 27.23 -6.04 29.89
CA ASN A 14 25.93 -6.52 29.41
C ASN A 14 25.95 -6.68 27.88
N ALA A 15 26.20 -7.91 27.44
CA ALA A 15 25.65 -8.39 26.19
C ALA A 15 24.13 -8.51 26.38
N ASN A 16 23.36 -7.56 25.87
CA ASN A 16 22.08 -7.85 25.22
C ASN A 16 21.40 -6.60 24.67
N ARG A 17 20.73 -6.84 23.54
CA ARG A 17 20.03 -5.89 22.67
C ARG A 17 20.98 -4.98 21.91
N SER A 18 21.43 -5.49 20.77
CA SER A 18 21.12 -4.86 19.48
C SER A 18 20.28 -3.60 19.65
N LYS A 19 20.95 -2.48 19.96
CA LYS A 19 20.46 -1.18 19.54
C LYS A 19 20.55 -1.26 18.04
N VAL A 20 19.45 -1.70 17.42
CA VAL A 20 19.11 -1.27 16.07
C VAL A 20 19.25 0.24 16.14
N SER A 21 20.40 0.74 15.65
CA SER A 21 20.70 2.15 15.62
C SER A 21 19.63 2.82 14.78
N LEU A 22 19.21 4.02 15.17
CA LEU A 22 18.24 4.80 14.40
C LEU A 22 18.81 5.06 12.99
N GLU A 23 20.15 5.14 12.87
CA GLU A 23 20.88 5.19 11.60
C GLU A 23 20.68 3.93 10.73
N MET A 24 20.54 2.74 11.33
CA MET A 24 20.33 1.48 10.60
C MET A 24 18.87 1.35 10.10
N ILE A 25 17.92 1.96 10.82
CA ILE A 25 16.52 2.13 10.36
C ILE A 25 16.48 3.16 9.23
N PHE A 26 17.29 4.21 9.32
CA PHE A 26 17.39 5.25 8.28
C PHE A 26 18.03 4.74 6.98
N ASP A 27 19.08 3.92 7.07
CA ASP A 27 19.74 3.33 5.89
C ASP A 27 18.83 2.34 5.16
N GLN A 28 17.93 1.66 5.89
CA GLN A 28 16.93 0.78 5.28
C GLN A 28 15.78 1.57 4.63
N PHE A 29 15.50 2.78 5.11
CA PHE A 29 14.53 3.72 4.53
C PHE A 29 15.08 4.46 3.29
N MET A 30 16.40 4.69 3.24
CA MET A 30 17.08 5.44 2.16
C MET A 30 17.37 4.62 0.89
N LEU A 31 17.17 3.30 0.91
CA LEU A 31 17.45 2.41 -0.23
C LEU A 31 16.39 2.42 -1.36
N GLY A 32 15.38 3.29 -1.26
CA GLY A 32 14.49 3.61 -2.39
C GLY A 32 13.35 2.60 -2.60
N GLU A 33 12.13 3.08 -2.33
CA GLU A 33 10.85 2.52 -2.81
C GLU A 33 10.59 1.03 -2.50
N VAL A 34 10.54 0.65 -1.22
CA VAL A 34 9.53 -0.37 -0.91
C VAL A 34 8.19 0.36 -0.98
N GLN A 35 7.50 0.23 -2.13
CA GLN A 35 6.10 0.67 -2.23
C GLN A 35 5.27 -0.21 -1.30
N GLU A 36 5.14 0.24 -0.05
CA GLU A 36 4.24 -0.39 0.90
C GLU A 36 2.81 0.01 0.57
N LEU A 37 2.03 -0.95 0.07
CA LEU A 37 0.60 -0.84 -0.11
C LEU A 37 -0.09 -0.85 1.25
N ARG A 38 -0.52 0.34 1.68
CA ARG A 38 -1.30 0.53 2.89
C ARG A 38 -2.75 0.21 2.63
N LEU A 39 -3.31 -0.71 3.41
CA LEU A 39 -4.67 -1.20 3.24
C LEU A 39 -5.47 -1.02 4.53
N ILE A 40 -6.74 -0.64 4.36
CA ILE A 40 -7.76 -0.68 5.40
C ILE A 40 -8.77 -1.75 5.00
N VAL A 41 -9.00 -2.72 5.87
CA VAL A 41 -9.89 -3.85 5.60
C VAL A 41 -11.15 -3.75 6.47
N LYS A 42 -12.31 -3.75 5.82
CA LYS A 42 -13.61 -3.82 6.48
C LYS A 42 -14.34 -5.07 6.04
N ALA A 43 -14.92 -5.81 6.97
CA ALA A 43 -15.70 -7.00 6.67
C ALA A 43 -17.06 -6.98 7.39
N ASP A 44 -18.06 -7.66 6.85
CA ASP A 44 -19.35 -7.80 7.52
C ASP A 44 -19.24 -8.69 8.77
N VAL A 45 -18.55 -9.83 8.63
CA VAL A 45 -18.38 -10.81 9.70
C VAL A 45 -16.92 -11.02 10.08
N GLN A 46 -16.66 -11.21 11.37
CA GLN A 46 -15.31 -11.43 11.89
C GLN A 46 -14.63 -12.66 11.28
N GLY A 47 -15.40 -13.73 11.00
CA GLY A 47 -14.88 -14.96 10.39
C GLY A 47 -14.33 -14.78 8.97
N SER A 48 -14.62 -13.66 8.30
CA SER A 48 -14.05 -13.34 7.00
C SER A 48 -12.73 -12.57 7.11
N LEU A 49 -12.42 -11.95 8.25
CA LEU A 49 -11.16 -11.20 8.41
C LEU A 49 -9.94 -12.12 8.45
N GLU A 50 -9.98 -13.22 9.21
CA GLU A 50 -8.84 -14.13 9.34
C GLU A 50 -8.34 -14.70 7.99
N PRO A 51 -9.20 -15.24 7.11
CA PRO A 51 -8.76 -15.71 5.79
C PRO A 51 -8.18 -14.59 4.92
N ILE A 52 -8.75 -13.39 4.99
CA ILE A 52 -8.26 -12.22 4.24
C ILE A 52 -6.87 -11.81 4.74
N MET A 53 -6.67 -11.77 6.05
CA MET A 53 -5.36 -11.45 6.65
C MET A 53 -4.30 -12.48 6.27
N SER A 54 -4.65 -13.77 6.30
CA SER A 54 -3.71 -14.83 5.88
C SER A 54 -3.31 -14.63 4.42
N LEU A 55 -4.30 -14.44 3.54
CA LEU A 55 -4.05 -14.19 2.11
C LEU A 55 -3.16 -12.97 1.87
N LEU A 56 -3.47 -11.85 2.53
CA LEU A 56 -2.69 -10.62 2.38
C LEU A 56 -1.25 -10.79 2.88
N ASN A 57 -1.04 -11.57 3.95
CA ASN A 57 0.31 -11.88 4.44
C ASN A 57 1.08 -12.81 3.50
N ASP A 58 0.40 -13.77 2.86
CA ASP A 58 1.01 -14.65 1.87
C ASP A 58 1.46 -13.83 0.64
N LEU A 59 0.60 -12.94 0.14
CA LEU A 59 0.96 -11.99 -0.93
C LEU A 59 2.08 -11.03 -0.53
N ALA A 60 2.15 -10.65 0.75
CA ALA A 60 3.19 -9.76 1.24
C ALA A 60 4.59 -10.38 1.19
N ARG A 61 4.68 -11.73 1.25
CA ARG A 61 5.96 -12.47 1.20
C ARG A 61 6.51 -12.61 -0.20
N ASP A 62 5.62 -12.61 -1.19
CA ASP A 62 5.98 -13.02 -2.54
C ASP A 62 6.68 -11.92 -3.34
N GLU A 63 6.38 -10.63 -3.11
CA GLU A 63 7.10 -9.49 -3.74
C GLU A 63 6.56 -8.10 -3.35
N ILE A 64 5.36 -8.00 -2.76
CA ILE A 64 4.66 -6.74 -2.52
C ILE A 64 4.75 -6.37 -1.04
N GLY A 65 5.24 -5.18 -0.68
CA GLY A 65 5.13 -4.71 0.71
C GLY A 65 3.66 -4.40 1.03
N ILE A 66 2.95 -5.24 1.77
CA ILE A 66 1.57 -4.96 2.19
C ILE A 66 1.56 -4.61 3.68
N ASN A 67 0.96 -3.46 4.01
CA ASN A 67 0.81 -3.01 5.39
C ASN A 67 -0.67 -2.76 5.71
N ILE A 68 -1.20 -3.47 6.70
CA ILE A 68 -2.61 -3.39 7.09
C ILE A 68 -2.72 -2.43 8.26
N LEU A 69 -3.23 -1.22 8.00
CA LEU A 69 -3.32 -0.16 9.02
C LEU A 69 -4.49 -0.37 9.97
N TYR A 70 -5.61 -0.85 9.43
CA TYR A 70 -6.84 -0.99 10.18
C TYR A 70 -7.68 -2.15 9.64
N ALA A 71 -8.23 -2.95 10.55
CA ALA A 71 -9.00 -4.13 10.24
C ALA A 71 -10.15 -4.27 11.22
N GLU A 72 -11.38 -4.05 10.75
CA GLU A 72 -12.55 -4.08 11.63
C GLU A 72 -13.76 -4.67 10.92
N THR A 73 -14.73 -5.13 11.70
CA THR A 73 -16.04 -5.50 11.20
C THR A 73 -16.98 -4.30 11.15
N GLY A 74 -17.74 -4.15 10.08
CA GLY A 74 -18.74 -3.09 9.92
C GLY A 74 -18.69 -2.41 8.55
N ASN A 75 -19.68 -1.55 8.31
CA ASN A 75 -19.75 -0.76 7.08
C ASN A 75 -18.63 0.28 7.00
N ILE A 76 -18.34 0.74 5.78
CA ILE A 76 -17.32 1.76 5.54
C ILE A 76 -17.92 3.14 5.82
N GLY A 77 -17.39 3.79 6.85
CA GLY A 77 -17.83 5.12 7.29
C GLY A 77 -16.89 6.25 6.86
N GLU A 78 -17.24 7.47 7.24
CA GLU A 78 -16.43 8.67 6.97
C GLU A 78 -15.06 8.61 7.65
N ASN A 79 -15.01 8.12 8.89
CA ASN A 79 -13.76 7.98 9.65
C ASN A 79 -12.75 7.07 8.95
N ASP A 80 -13.21 6.00 8.29
CA ASP A 80 -12.36 5.08 7.56
C ASP A 80 -11.76 5.75 6.33
N VAL A 81 -12.56 6.57 5.62
CA VAL A 81 -12.10 7.37 4.49
C VAL A 81 -11.10 8.43 4.93
N MET A 82 -11.37 9.12 6.04
CA MET A 82 -10.44 10.12 6.57
C MET A 82 -9.10 9.49 7.00
N LEU A 83 -9.14 8.31 7.61
CA LEU A 83 -7.94 7.55 7.95
C LEU A 83 -7.16 7.12 6.70
N ALA A 84 -7.90 6.71 5.65
CA ALA A 84 -7.33 6.37 4.36
C ALA A 84 -6.63 7.57 3.71
N THR A 85 -7.25 8.74 3.73
CA THR A 85 -6.67 9.99 3.23
C THR A 85 -5.44 10.40 4.01
N ALA A 86 -5.48 10.33 5.34
CA ALA A 86 -4.35 10.72 6.17
C ALA A 86 -3.12 9.81 5.99
N SER A 87 -3.34 8.56 5.56
CA SER A 87 -2.30 7.53 5.47
C SER A 87 -1.99 7.10 4.04
N ASP A 88 -2.61 7.71 3.03
CA ASP A 88 -2.58 7.27 1.62
C ASP A 88 -2.88 5.76 1.47
N ALA A 89 -3.95 5.29 2.11
CA ALA A 89 -4.34 3.88 2.11
C ALA A 89 -5.53 3.60 1.18
N ILE A 90 -5.60 2.37 0.67
CA ILE A 90 -6.73 1.87 -0.12
C ILE A 90 -7.72 1.16 0.81
N ILE A 91 -9.01 1.41 0.63
CA ILE A 91 -10.05 0.75 1.41
C ILE A 91 -10.55 -0.50 0.68
N ILE A 92 -10.51 -1.62 1.37
CA ILE A 92 -11.02 -2.91 0.93
C ILE A 92 -12.22 -3.27 1.80
N GLY A 93 -13.39 -3.41 1.18
CA GLY A 93 -14.60 -3.89 1.81
C GLY A 93 -14.93 -5.32 1.39
N PHE A 94 -15.17 -6.22 2.36
CA PHE A 94 -15.63 -7.59 2.12
C PHE A 94 -17.09 -7.76 2.55
N ASN A 95 -17.99 -7.95 1.60
CA ASN A 95 -19.45 -8.04 1.82
C ASN A 95 -20.03 -6.82 2.56
N VAL A 96 -19.40 -5.65 2.46
CA VAL A 96 -19.84 -4.41 3.11
C VAL A 96 -20.27 -3.38 2.09
N GLN A 97 -21.07 -2.41 2.54
CA GLN A 97 -21.46 -1.27 1.73
C GLN A 97 -20.91 0.03 2.33
N PRO A 98 -20.37 0.95 1.50
CA PRO A 98 -19.97 2.26 1.96
C PRO A 98 -21.19 3.17 2.14
N ASP A 99 -21.15 3.98 3.19
CA ASP A 99 -22.17 4.99 3.39
C ASP A 99 -22.13 6.06 2.30
N ASN A 100 -23.27 6.69 2.03
CA ASN A 100 -23.38 7.75 1.02
C ASN A 100 -22.43 8.93 1.30
N GLN A 101 -22.18 9.23 2.57
CA GLN A 101 -21.22 10.27 2.98
C GLN A 101 -19.78 9.83 2.72
N ALA A 102 -19.44 8.60 3.12
CA ALA A 102 -18.12 8.01 2.88
C ALA A 102 -17.78 7.99 1.38
N LYS A 103 -18.73 7.61 0.52
CA LYS A 103 -18.53 7.60 -0.93
C LYS A 103 -18.23 8.99 -1.49
N ARG A 104 -18.99 10.00 -1.09
CA ARG A 104 -18.76 11.40 -1.51
C ARG A 104 -17.41 11.92 -1.05
N LEU A 105 -17.03 11.59 0.19
CA LEU A 105 -15.73 11.98 0.72
C LEU A 105 -14.61 11.29 -0.05
N ALA A 106 -14.73 10.01 -0.34
CA ALA A 106 -13.74 9.27 -1.12
C ALA A 106 -13.57 9.82 -2.54
N GLU A 107 -14.67 10.22 -3.20
CA GLU A 107 -14.62 10.89 -4.51
C GLU A 107 -13.94 12.27 -4.42
N THR A 108 -14.11 12.99 -3.30
CA THR A 108 -13.52 14.32 -3.08
C THR A 108 -12.02 14.24 -2.79
N GLU A 109 -11.63 13.30 -1.93
CA GLU A 109 -10.24 13.07 -1.50
C GLU A 109 -9.44 12.20 -2.49
N GLY A 110 -10.11 11.59 -3.48
CA GLY A 110 -9.46 10.72 -4.46
C GLY A 110 -9.11 9.32 -3.91
N ILE A 111 -9.79 8.86 -2.85
CA ILE A 111 -9.54 7.56 -2.24
C ILE A 111 -10.23 6.44 -3.02
N SER A 112 -9.46 5.39 -3.30
CA SER A 112 -9.97 4.18 -3.94
C SER A 112 -10.66 3.27 -2.93
N ILE A 113 -11.98 3.07 -3.10
CA ILE A 113 -12.75 2.07 -2.36
C ILE A 113 -13.00 0.88 -3.28
N ARG A 114 -12.57 -0.32 -2.85
CA ARG A 114 -12.77 -1.58 -3.57
C ARG A 114 -13.65 -2.50 -2.74
N LEU A 115 -14.71 -3.01 -3.36
CA LEU A 115 -15.66 -3.90 -2.72
C LEU A 115 -15.56 -5.29 -3.33
N TYR A 116 -15.42 -6.30 -2.48
CA TYR A 116 -15.33 -7.69 -2.88
C TYR A 116 -16.33 -8.52 -2.12
N ASN A 117 -16.86 -9.54 -2.81
CA ASN A 117 -17.76 -10.52 -2.20
C ASN A 117 -17.10 -11.91 -2.16
N ILE A 118 -15.95 -12.07 -2.82
CA ILE A 118 -15.24 -13.34 -3.00
C ILE A 118 -13.74 -13.10 -2.79
N ILE A 119 -13.13 -13.85 -1.87
CA ILE A 119 -11.73 -13.65 -1.47
C ILE A 119 -10.72 -13.84 -2.62
N TYR A 120 -10.97 -14.79 -3.53
CA TYR A 120 -10.09 -15.03 -4.68
C TYR A 120 -10.03 -13.85 -5.66
N ARG A 121 -11.11 -13.07 -5.77
CA ARG A 121 -11.12 -11.87 -6.62
C ARG A 121 -10.26 -10.77 -6.03
N LEU A 122 -10.22 -10.67 -4.70
CA LEU A 122 -9.35 -9.73 -4.00
C LEU A 122 -7.88 -10.07 -4.25
N GLN A 123 -7.50 -11.35 -4.15
CA GLN A 123 -6.14 -11.80 -4.45
C GLN A 123 -5.74 -11.39 -5.87
N GLU A 124 -6.54 -11.76 -6.85
CA GLU A 124 -6.26 -11.52 -8.26
C GLU A 124 -6.16 -10.03 -8.59
N ASP A 125 -7.01 -9.18 -8.00
CA ASP A 125 -6.97 -7.74 -8.21
C ASP A 125 -5.77 -7.07 -7.54
N ILE A 126 -5.29 -7.57 -6.40
CA ILE A 126 -4.06 -7.07 -5.76
C ILE A 126 -2.83 -7.44 -6.61
N GLU A 127 -2.74 -8.69 -7.06
CA GLU A 127 -1.68 -9.14 -7.97
C GLU A 127 -1.69 -8.34 -9.28
N LYS A 128 -2.87 -8.10 -9.86
CA LYS A 128 -3.02 -7.26 -11.06
C LYS A 128 -2.68 -5.79 -10.81
N SER A 129 -2.96 -5.25 -9.64
CA SER A 129 -2.61 -3.86 -9.31
C SER A 129 -1.10 -3.71 -9.19
N ALA A 130 -0.42 -4.69 -8.59
CA ALA A 130 1.04 -4.72 -8.53
C ALA A 130 1.69 -4.92 -9.91
N GLN A 131 1.11 -5.78 -10.77
CA GLN A 131 1.62 -6.02 -12.13
C GLN A 131 1.18 -4.94 -13.14
N GLY A 132 0.13 -4.17 -12.83
CA GLY A 132 -0.50 -3.20 -13.74
C GLY A 132 0.40 -2.02 -14.07
N ASP A 133 1.20 -1.56 -13.11
CA ASP A 133 2.20 -0.52 -13.33
C ASP A 133 3.34 -0.98 -14.26
N ALA A 134 3.58 -2.29 -14.37
CA ALA A 134 4.56 -2.82 -15.30
C ALA A 134 4.08 -2.82 -16.77
N GLN A 135 2.76 -2.78 -17.03
CA GLN A 135 2.20 -2.82 -18.39
C GLN A 135 1.82 -1.45 -18.96
N THR A 136 1.74 -0.39 -18.15
CA THR A 136 1.38 0.96 -18.63
C THR A 136 2.51 1.71 -19.34
N GLY A 137 3.59 1.02 -19.74
CA GLY A 137 4.71 1.58 -20.51
C GLY A 137 4.69 1.34 -22.03
N ARG A 138 3.70 0.65 -22.63
CA ARG A 138 3.77 0.22 -24.06
C ARG A 138 2.53 0.46 -24.92
N LYS A 139 1.87 1.61 -24.82
CA LYS A 139 0.90 2.04 -25.87
C LYS A 139 1.12 3.48 -26.36
N ASN A 140 2.37 3.81 -26.71
CA ASN A 140 2.66 4.90 -27.65
C ASN A 140 3.17 4.29 -28.96
N GLY A 141 2.26 4.13 -29.92
CA GLY A 141 2.54 3.59 -31.24
C GLY A 141 1.54 4.12 -32.25
N CYS A 142 1.59 5.43 -32.48
CA CYS A 142 0.94 6.07 -33.61
C CYS A 142 1.41 5.40 -34.91
N SER A 143 0.50 4.92 -35.75
CA SER A 143 0.75 4.79 -37.20
C SER A 143 -0.55 5.02 -37.97
N GLY A 144 -1.10 6.21 -37.77
CA GLY A 144 -2.03 6.77 -38.74
C GLY A 144 -1.31 6.97 -40.07
N THR A 145 -1.57 6.11 -41.04
CA THR A 145 -1.26 6.42 -42.44
C THR A 145 -2.41 7.25 -43.00
N CYS A 146 -2.35 8.56 -42.76
CA CYS A 146 -3.15 9.54 -43.50
C CYS A 146 -2.68 9.53 -44.96
N ARG A 147 -3.35 8.77 -45.82
CA ARG A 147 -3.20 8.91 -47.27
C ARG A 147 -3.83 10.22 -47.71
N SER A 148 -2.99 11.23 -47.94
CA SER A 148 -3.37 12.43 -48.70
C SER A 148 -2.79 12.37 -50.11
N SER A 149 -3.58 12.88 -51.06
CA SER A 149 -3.23 13.27 -52.43
C SER A 149 -2.91 12.17 -53.44
N GLY A 150 -3.83 12.01 -54.39
CA GLY A 150 -3.62 11.27 -55.62
C GLY A 150 -4.85 11.19 -56.51
N ASN A 151 -5.59 12.29 -56.71
CA ASN A 151 -6.49 12.40 -57.85
C ASN A 151 -5.84 13.36 -58.86
N ILE A 152 -4.99 12.80 -59.73
CA ILE A 152 -4.50 13.48 -60.92
C ILE A 152 -5.37 12.99 -62.07
N GLN A 153 -5.99 13.98 -62.72
CA GLN A 153 -6.75 13.89 -63.94
C GLN A 153 -5.92 13.35 -65.12
N ASN A 154 -6.63 12.59 -65.97
CA ASN A 154 -6.53 12.49 -67.44
C ASN A 154 -5.47 11.60 -68.11
N PRO A 155 -5.66 11.25 -69.41
CA PRO A 155 -6.71 11.67 -70.38
C PRO A 155 -7.88 10.69 -70.60
#